data_AF-A0A849MFP3-F1
#
_entry.id   AF-A0A849MFP3-F1
#
_cell.length_a   1.000
_cell.length_b   1.000
_cell.length_c   1.000
_cell.angle_alpha   90.00
_cell.angle_beta   90.00
_cell.angle_gamma   90.00
#
_symmetry.space_group_name_H-M   'P 1'
#
loop_
_entity.id
_entity.type
_entity.pdbx_description
1 polymer ?
#
loop_
_entity_poly.entity_id
_entity_poly.type
_entity_poly.pdbx_seq_one_letter_code
_entity_poly.pdbx_strand_id
1 'polypeptide(L)' 'MELKIDDLDCYILNDQPTTCGKCGARTNFEEVSEELQKHECLNPGCGYIFISVEDKLLVSN' A
#
# COMPACT_ATOMS: atom_id res chain seq x y z
N MET A 1 -9.89 9.47 -15.22
CA MET A 1 -10.13 8.13 -14.66
C MET A 1 -9.67 8.21 -13.21
N GLU A 2 -10.60 8.44 -12.29
CA GLU A 2 -10.28 8.58 -10.87
C GLU A 2 -10.11 7.18 -10.28
N LEU A 3 -8.87 6.81 -9.95
CA LEU A 3 -8.58 5.59 -9.19
C LEU A 3 -9.12 5.79 -7.78
N LYS A 4 -10.24 5.13 -7.47
CA LYS A 4 -10.82 5.14 -6.13
C LYS A 4 -9.96 4.28 -5.22
N ILE A 5 -9.49 4.85 -4.13
CA ILE A 5 -8.62 4.19 -3.15
C ILE A 5 -9.35 2.97 -2.54
N ASP A 6 -10.68 2.98 -2.50
CA ASP A 6 -11.53 1.87 -2.03
C ASP A 6 -11.39 0.55 -2.82
N ASP A 7 -10.80 0.57 -4.01
CA ASP A 7 -10.60 -0.65 -4.83
C ASP A 7 -9.19 -1.25 -4.68
N LEU A 8 -8.31 -0.61 -3.89
CA LEU A 8 -6.95 -1.06 -3.67
C LEU A 8 -6.88 -2.06 -2.53
N ASP A 9 -6.00 -3.06 -2.67
CA ASP A 9 -5.69 -3.98 -1.58
C ASP A 9 -5.14 -3.19 -0.37
N CYS A 10 -5.63 -3.52 0.84
CA CYS A 10 -5.19 -2.92 2.09
C CYS A 10 -4.37 -3.93 2.90
N TYR A 11 -3.22 -3.49 3.40
CA TYR A 11 -2.30 -4.30 4.21
C TYR A 11 -2.02 -3.63 5.55
N ILE A 12 -1.57 -4.42 6.52
CA ILE A 12 -1.09 -3.87 7.79
C ILE A 12 0.30 -3.28 7.57
N LEU A 13 0.47 -2.01 7.92
CA LEU A 13 1.76 -1.35 7.95
C LEU A 13 2.64 -2.03 9.00
N ASN A 14 3.86 -2.41 8.62
CA ASN A 14 4.86 -2.95 9.56
C ASN A 14 6.21 -2.23 9.39
N ASP A 15 7.10 -2.44 10.36
CA ASP A 15 8.43 -1.82 10.44
C ASP A 15 9.45 -2.28 9.36
N GLN A 16 9.10 -3.27 8.53
CA GLN A 16 9.97 -3.77 7.46
C GLN A 16 9.67 -3.06 6.14
N PRO A 17 10.69 -2.89 5.28
CA PRO A 17 10.49 -2.35 3.95
C PRO A 17 9.48 -3.20 3.19
N THR A 18 8.36 -2.59 2.83
CA THR A 18 7.30 -3.27 2.10
C THR A 18 7.78 -3.59 0.68
N THR A 19 7.52 -4.81 0.25
CA THR A 19 7.78 -5.26 -1.12
C THR A 19 6.46 -5.56 -1.82
N CYS A 20 6.48 -5.52 -3.15
CA CYS A 20 5.29 -5.81 -3.93
C CYS A 20 4.88 -7.28 -3.75
N GLY A 21 3.69 -7.52 -3.19
CA GLY A 21 3.16 -8.87 -3.00
C GLY A 21 2.90 -9.65 -4.30
N LYS A 22 2.93 -9.00 -5.47
CA LYS A 22 2.76 -9.64 -6.78
C LYS A 22 4.06 -10.09 -7.41
N CYS A 23 5.10 -9.25 -7.36
CA CYS A 23 6.34 -9.49 -8.11
C CYS A 23 7.62 -9.45 -7.25
N GLY A 24 7.52 -9.17 -5.95
CA GLY A 24 8.66 -9.10 -5.02
C GLY A 24 9.60 -7.91 -5.21
N ALA A 25 9.30 -7.00 -6.16
CA ALA A 25 10.10 -5.79 -6.34
C ALA A 25 9.88 -4.80 -5.19
N ARG A 26 10.80 -3.85 -5.05
CA ARG A 26 10.63 -2.74 -4.11
C ARG A 26 9.42 -1.88 -4.49
N THR A 27 8.75 -1.36 -3.48
CA THR A 27 7.70 -0.35 -3.65
C THR A 27 8.22 1.00 -3.25
N ASN A 28 7.78 2.05 -3.94
CA ASN A 28 7.79 3.39 -3.39
C ASN A 28 6.55 3.54 -2.50
N PHE A 29 6.62 4.40 -1.49
CA PHE A 29 5.45 4.73 -0.69
C PHE A 29 5.25 6.24 -0.62
N GLU A 30 4.00 6.65 -0.53
CA GLU A 30 3.56 8.02 -0.30
C GLU A 30 2.74 8.03 0.99
N GLU A 31 3.17 8.83 1.96
CA GLU A 31 2.43 9.03 3.20
C GLU A 31 1.21 9.91 2.91
N VAL A 32 0.02 9.32 3.01
CA VAL A 32 -1.25 10.03 2.80
C VAL A 32 -1.75 10.62 4.14
N SER A 33 -1.53 9.89 5.23
CA SER A 33 -1.74 10.34 6.61
C SER A 33 -0.75 9.65 7.55
N GLU A 34 -0.72 10.06 8.82
CA GLU A 34 0.16 9.46 9.85
C GLU A 34 0.01 7.92 9.96
N GLU A 35 -1.17 7.40 9.62
CA GLU A 35 -1.53 6.00 9.77
C GLU A 35 -1.81 5.31 8.42
N LEU A 36 -1.66 6.00 7.29
CA LEU A 36 -1.97 5.48 5.95
C LEU A 36 -0.87 5.82 4.94
N GLN A 37 -0.33 4.78 4.31
CA GLN A 37 0.66 4.93 3.25
C GLN A 37 0.17 4.24 1.98
N LYS A 38 0.34 4.91 0.85
CA LYS A 38 0.06 4.35 -0.46
C LYS A 38 1.35 3.80 -1.06
N HIS A 39 1.38 2.51 -1.35
CA HIS A 39 2.52 1.84 -1.97
C HIS A 39 2.31 1.65 -3.47
N GLU A 40 3.34 1.97 -4.25
CA GLU A 40 3.39 1.74 -5.69
C GLU A 40 4.60 0.87 -6.03
N CYS A 41 4.36 -0.21 -6.77
CA CYS A 41 5.44 -1.07 -7.22
C CYS A 41 6.33 -0.37 -8.25
N LEU A 42 7.63 -0.28 -7.97
CA LEU A 42 8.62 0.32 -8.88
C LEU A 42 8.97 -0.55 -10.08
N ASN A 43 8.39 -1.75 -10.20
CA ASN A 43 8.54 -2.56 -11.39
C ASN A 43 7.58 -2.04 -12.48
N PRO A 44 8.10 -1.47 -13.59
CA PRO A 44 7.26 -0.92 -14.66
C PRO A 44 6.39 -1.98 -15.35
N GLY A 45 6.73 -3.26 -15.23
CA GLY A 45 5.91 -4.35 -15.74
C GLY A 45 4.82 -4.84 -14.78
N CYS A 46 4.80 -4.38 -13.53
CA CYS A 46 3.83 -4.81 -12.52
C CYS A 46 2.70 -3.80 -12.34
N GLY A 47 3.02 -2.52 -12.10
CA GLY A 47 2.02 -1.46 -11.88
C GLY A 47 1.10 -1.70 -10.68
N TYR A 48 1.48 -2.56 -9.73
CA TYR A 48 0.65 -2.87 -8.57
C TYR A 48 0.69 -1.72 -7.55
N ILE A 49 -0.48 -1.29 -7.12
CA ILE A 49 -0.67 -0.24 -6.13
C ILE A 49 -1.52 -0.80 -5.01
N PHE A 50 -1.17 -0.51 -3.76
CA PHE A 50 -1.91 -0.95 -2.59
C PHE A 50 -1.76 0.06 -1.46
N ILE A 51 -2.62 -0.03 -0.45
CA ILE A 51 -2.56 0.81 0.74
C ILE A 51 -2.02 -0.02 1.91
N SER A 52 -1.19 0.58 2.75
CA SER A 52 -0.85 0.06 4.05
C SER A 52 -1.42 0.99 5.13
N VAL A 53 -2.01 0.41 6.16
CA VAL A 53 -2.58 1.14 7.29
C VAL A 53 -2.06 0.57 8.60
N GLU A 54 -1.86 1.41 9.62
CA GLU A 54 -1.55 0.90 10.95
C GLU A 54 -2.67 -0.03 11.46
N ASP A 55 -2.27 -1.12 12.14
CA ASP A 55 -3.18 -2.12 12.74
C ASP A 55 -4.28 -1.49 13.60
N LYS A 56 -3.98 -0.36 14.26
CA LYS A 56 -4.91 0.38 15.11
C LYS A 56 -6.15 0.90 14.38
N LEU A 57 -6.10 1.04 13.05
CA LEU A 57 -7.21 1.53 12.23
C LEU A 57 -8.08 0.42 11.63
N LEU A 58 -7.64 -0.84 11.65
CA LEU A 58 -8.43 -1.96 11.10
C LEU A 58 -9.57 -2.42 12.02
N VAL A 59 -9.66 -1.86 13.23
CA VAL A 59 -10.81 -2.01 14.13
C VAL A 59 -11.88 -0.97 13.82
N SER A 60 -12.64 -1.18 12.74
CA SER A 60 -13.89 -0.43 12.48
C SER A 60 -14.92 -1.25 11.71
N ASN A 61 -15.31 -2.40 12.27
CA ASN A 61 -16.71 -2.85 12.45
C ASN A 61 -16.77 -4.20 13.18
#